data_AF-A0A1G5B8Y5-F1
#
_entry.id   AF-A0A1G5B8Y5-F1
#
_cell.length_a   1.000
_cell.length_b   1.000
_cell.length_c   1.000
_cell.angle_alpha   90.00
_cell.angle_beta   90.00
_cell.angle_gamma   90.00
#
_symmetry.space_group_name_H-M   'P 1'
#
loop_
_entity.id
_entity.type
_entity.pdbx_description
1 polymer ?
#
loop_
_entity_poly.entity_id
_entity_poly.type
_entity_poly.pdbx_seq_one_letter_code
_entity_poly.pdbx_strand_id
1 'polypeptide(L)'
;MRYKNKNIRFYYSVMYVIFIVGTVLESLALLCLVIGFISTGKSLKNVQPIDSILLESGNRATKSAYFNIVEAPVFLGTEKKCNYYLLTDGNKYLVAEIDDDEYDEIKSAVEASGSYHVEGITHYIYDKKKRSEFALEAERFTGQDVIAESLDEERGILYIEYMKMNFWNVYKSGWGLAGIIIGIIGLPIFFGGRFEIKASRKVISLSNITANDIDDEANKEGSIWLDSLRIYITENMVLGIISDGNKHEGQVALRYNEIQRIYGYNKVPEGLSPYREGYYIIEAIATDGNKYTLSDTKLLFSAEDAVAETDELIMQIKKRNPNVQYGPENVKYLTYRFSYILVDLEGEDALSETIKDNDKPDIIMDFNQTYLPLNFKPSDAIVSMNMNFPEDGIVEITTGYFGDRENEVEHKLYDFLKGQLMDGWGEGYEYGNYVVSFKELV
;
A
#
# COMPACT_ATOMS: atom_id res chain seq x y z
N MET A 1 -10.35 8.82 21.00
CA MET A 1 -9.91 10.21 21.27
C MET A 1 -8.79 10.53 20.28
N ARG A 2 -8.83 11.69 19.62
CA ARG A 2 -7.84 12.08 18.61
C ARG A 2 -6.66 12.76 19.30
N TYR A 3 -5.43 12.52 18.83
CA TYR A 3 -4.26 13.31 19.25
C TYR A 3 -4.53 14.80 19.00
N LYS A 4 -4.17 15.64 19.97
CA LYS A 4 -4.23 17.10 19.89
C LYS A 4 -3.04 17.62 19.09
N ASN A 5 -1.86 17.02 19.26
CA ASN A 5 -0.64 17.42 18.57
C ASN A 5 -0.80 17.26 17.05
N LYS A 6 -0.48 18.32 16.31
CA LYS A 6 -0.72 18.39 14.85
C LYS A 6 0.06 17.34 14.06
N ASN A 7 1.30 17.03 14.45
CA ASN A 7 2.19 16.15 13.70
C ASN A 7 1.81 14.69 13.96
N ILE A 8 1.60 14.31 15.22
CA ILE A 8 1.11 12.96 15.57
C ILE A 8 -0.27 12.71 14.93
N ARG A 9 -1.15 13.72 14.95
CA ARG A 9 -2.46 13.65 14.31
C ARG A 9 -2.35 13.48 12.79
N PHE A 10 -1.40 14.14 12.13
CA PHE A 10 -1.23 14.03 10.67
C PHE A 10 -0.97 12.57 10.27
N TYR A 11 0.00 11.90 10.88
CA TYR A 11 0.32 10.50 10.59
C TYR A 11 -0.81 9.52 10.98
N TYR A 12 -1.57 9.82 12.03
CA TYR A 12 -2.74 9.03 12.41
C TYR A 12 -3.96 9.30 11.50
N SER A 13 -4.07 10.49 10.91
CA SER A 13 -5.25 10.94 10.18
C SER A 13 -5.51 10.14 8.91
N VAL A 14 -4.46 9.72 8.20
CA VAL A 14 -4.57 8.89 7.00
C VAL A 14 -5.21 7.54 7.34
N MET A 15 -4.71 6.86 8.37
CA MET A 15 -5.24 5.55 8.79
C MET A 15 -6.65 5.67 9.36
N TYR A 16 -6.93 6.77 10.06
CA TYR A 16 -8.28 7.09 10.49
C TYR A 16 -9.25 7.25 9.31
N VAL A 17 -8.85 7.92 8.22
CA VAL A 17 -9.67 8.05 7.01
C VAL A 17 -9.93 6.69 6.37
N ILE A 18 -8.89 5.85 6.22
CA ILE A 18 -9.04 4.48 5.67
C ILE A 18 -10.04 3.67 6.50
N PHE A 19 -9.93 3.71 7.83
CA PHE A 19 -10.86 3.05 8.72
C PHE A 19 -12.31 3.57 8.57
N ILE A 20 -12.51 4.88 8.43
CA ILE A 20 -13.84 5.46 8.20
C ILE A 20 -14.42 5.01 6.87
N VAL A 21 -13.63 5.03 5.79
CA VAL A 21 -14.05 4.52 4.47
C VAL A 21 -14.45 3.04 4.57
N GLY A 22 -13.62 2.22 5.20
CA GLY A 22 -13.95 0.81 5.46
C GLY A 22 -15.26 0.65 6.25
N THR A 23 -15.45 1.45 7.30
CA THR A 23 -16.68 1.41 8.13
C THR A 23 -17.93 1.75 7.32
N VAL A 24 -17.85 2.74 6.42
CA VAL A 24 -18.97 3.13 5.55
C VAL A 24 -19.28 2.02 4.56
N LEU A 25 -18.26 1.42 3.93
CA LEU A 25 -18.43 0.30 3.01
C LEU A 25 -19.07 -0.91 3.70
N GLU A 26 -18.60 -1.28 4.89
CA GLU A 26 -19.17 -2.39 5.67
C GLU A 26 -20.62 -2.13 6.09
N SER A 27 -20.93 -0.89 6.48
CA SER A 27 -22.31 -0.50 6.81
C SER A 27 -23.23 -0.60 5.60
N LEU A 28 -22.75 -0.20 4.42
CA LEU A 28 -23.48 -0.31 3.17
C LEU A 28 -23.64 -1.77 2.74
N ALA A 29 -22.60 -2.59 2.86
CA ALA A 29 -22.65 -4.03 2.60
C ALA A 29 -23.72 -4.70 3.48
N LEU A 30 -23.69 -4.46 4.79
CA LEU A 30 -24.67 -5.01 5.72
C LEU A 30 -26.09 -4.57 5.38
N LEU A 31 -26.29 -3.29 5.05
CA LEU A 31 -27.59 -2.78 4.62
C LEU A 31 -28.09 -3.50 3.37
N CYS A 32 -27.24 -3.63 2.33
CA CYS A 32 -27.58 -4.34 1.11
C CYS A 32 -27.87 -5.83 1.36
N LEU A 33 -27.13 -6.50 2.24
CA LEU A 33 -27.38 -7.89 2.62
C LEU A 33 -28.76 -8.04 3.29
N VAL A 34 -29.10 -7.17 4.25
CA VAL A 34 -30.39 -7.16 4.94
C VAL A 34 -31.55 -6.86 3.98
N ILE A 35 -31.40 -5.85 3.12
CA ILE A 35 -32.37 -5.56 2.07
C ILE A 35 -32.54 -6.77 1.16
N GLY A 36 -31.43 -7.41 0.76
CA GLY A 36 -31.42 -8.64 -0.02
C GLY A 36 -32.20 -9.78 0.64
N PHE A 37 -32.03 -9.99 1.95
CA PHE A 37 -32.79 -11.02 2.70
C PHE A 37 -34.29 -10.73 2.67
N ILE A 38 -34.67 -9.48 2.93
CA ILE A 38 -36.08 -9.05 2.95
C ILE A 38 -36.70 -9.13 1.55
N SER A 39 -36.00 -8.64 0.52
CA SER A 39 -36.49 -8.66 -0.86
C SER A 39 -36.63 -10.09 -1.36
N THR A 40 -35.65 -10.96 -1.08
CA THR A 40 -35.70 -12.37 -1.45
C THR A 40 -36.89 -13.08 -0.82
N GLY A 41 -37.11 -12.87 0.48
CA GLY A 41 -38.26 -13.46 1.17
C GLY A 41 -39.61 -12.98 0.64
N LYS A 42 -39.70 -11.75 0.14
CA LYS A 42 -40.91 -11.23 -0.53
C LYS A 42 -41.07 -11.82 -1.93
N SER A 43 -40.01 -11.87 -2.73
CA SER A 43 -40.04 -12.38 -4.10
C SER A 43 -40.44 -13.85 -4.14
N LEU A 44 -39.88 -14.69 -3.27
CA LEU A 44 -40.25 -16.12 -3.18
C LEU A 44 -41.72 -16.35 -2.77
N LYS A 45 -42.35 -15.41 -2.06
CA LYS A 45 -43.76 -15.53 -1.64
C LYS A 45 -44.74 -14.92 -2.64
N ASN A 46 -44.26 -14.08 -3.54
CA ASN A 46 -45.06 -13.29 -4.47
C ASN A 46 -44.73 -13.67 -5.91
N VAL A 47 -44.72 -14.98 -6.22
CA VAL A 47 -44.62 -15.46 -7.59
C VAL A 47 -45.95 -15.18 -8.31
N GLN A 48 -45.89 -14.52 -9.46
CA GLN A 48 -47.07 -14.08 -10.21
C GLN A 48 -47.03 -14.58 -11.65
N PRO A 49 -48.16 -14.71 -12.36
CA PRO A 49 -48.13 -15.04 -13.77
C PRO A 49 -47.39 -13.93 -14.54
N ILE A 50 -46.52 -14.32 -15.47
CA ILE A 50 -45.70 -13.38 -16.25
C ILE A 50 -46.52 -12.30 -16.96
N ASP A 51 -47.73 -12.63 -17.44
CA ASP A 51 -48.66 -11.67 -18.04
C ASP A 51 -48.99 -10.50 -17.08
N SER A 52 -49.11 -10.78 -15.78
CA SER A 52 -49.37 -9.73 -14.79
C SER A 52 -48.19 -8.76 -14.69
N ILE A 53 -46.96 -9.25 -14.78
CA ILE A 53 -45.74 -8.44 -14.73
C ILE A 53 -45.58 -7.60 -16.01
N LEU A 54 -45.95 -8.15 -17.17
CA LEU A 54 -45.93 -7.43 -18.45
C LEU A 54 -46.90 -6.24 -18.47
N LEU A 55 -48.00 -6.31 -17.70
CA LEU A 55 -49.00 -5.24 -17.57
C LEU A 55 -48.64 -4.19 -16.51
N GLU A 56 -47.62 -4.42 -15.67
CA GLU A 56 -47.21 -3.45 -14.66
C GLU A 56 -46.53 -2.22 -15.28
N SER A 57 -46.76 -1.07 -14.65
CA SER A 57 -46.05 0.17 -14.95
C SER A 57 -44.72 0.23 -14.19
N GLY A 58 -43.64 0.64 -14.87
CA GLY A 58 -42.32 0.81 -14.26
C GLY A 58 -41.39 -0.40 -14.46
N ASN A 59 -40.58 -0.72 -13.44
CA ASN A 59 -39.56 -1.76 -13.55
C ASN A 59 -40.18 -3.17 -13.54
N ARG A 60 -40.07 -3.89 -14.66
CA ARG A 60 -40.57 -5.26 -14.81
C ARG A 60 -39.51 -6.32 -14.50
N ALA A 61 -38.25 -5.93 -14.29
CA ALA A 61 -37.17 -6.84 -13.90
C ALA A 61 -37.13 -7.10 -12.39
N THR A 62 -36.37 -8.12 -11.99
CA THR A 62 -36.21 -8.65 -10.62
C THR A 62 -37.51 -9.10 -9.97
N LYS A 63 -38.52 -9.45 -10.77
CA LYS A 63 -39.82 -9.96 -10.31
C LYS A 63 -39.88 -11.47 -10.46
N SER A 64 -40.47 -12.14 -9.48
CA SER A 64 -40.70 -13.57 -9.53
C SER A 64 -41.94 -13.88 -10.35
N ALA A 65 -41.74 -14.63 -11.42
CA ALA A 65 -42.76 -14.93 -12.41
C ALA A 65 -42.92 -16.45 -12.57
N TYR A 66 -44.11 -16.90 -12.94
CA TYR A 66 -44.30 -18.23 -13.49
C TYR A 66 -44.86 -18.17 -14.91
N PHE A 67 -44.54 -19.20 -15.69
CA PHE A 67 -45.01 -19.41 -17.05
C PHE A 67 -45.26 -20.90 -17.30
N ASN A 68 -46.25 -21.24 -18.12
CA ASN A 68 -46.53 -22.63 -18.49
C ASN A 68 -46.09 -22.86 -19.93
N ILE A 69 -45.16 -23.78 -20.13
CA ILE A 69 -44.59 -24.11 -21.42
C ILE A 69 -45.37 -25.28 -22.01
N VAL A 70 -45.82 -25.21 -23.25
CA VAL A 70 -46.58 -26.31 -23.91
C VAL A 70 -45.87 -26.89 -25.13
N GLU A 71 -44.77 -26.29 -25.58
CA GLU A 71 -43.91 -26.82 -26.65
C GLU A 71 -42.44 -26.79 -26.24
N ALA A 72 -41.61 -27.60 -26.90
CA ALA A 72 -40.18 -27.64 -26.61
C ALA A 72 -39.51 -26.26 -26.85
N PRO A 73 -38.58 -25.82 -25.98
CA PRO A 73 -37.90 -24.54 -26.15
C PRO A 73 -37.15 -24.46 -27.48
N VAL A 74 -37.16 -23.28 -28.11
CA VAL A 74 -36.51 -23.05 -29.41
C VAL A 74 -35.29 -22.15 -29.24
N PHE A 75 -34.13 -22.60 -29.67
CA PHE A 75 -32.89 -21.85 -29.48
C PHE A 75 -32.86 -20.55 -30.30
N LEU A 76 -32.55 -19.43 -29.64
CA LEU A 76 -32.42 -18.11 -30.26
C LEU A 76 -30.96 -17.67 -30.43
N GLY A 77 -30.09 -18.08 -29.51
CA GLY A 77 -28.66 -17.77 -29.58
C GLY A 77 -28.00 -17.73 -28.21
N THR A 78 -26.69 -17.48 -28.21
CA THR A 78 -25.87 -17.38 -27.00
C THR A 78 -25.39 -15.95 -26.78
N GLU A 79 -25.45 -15.49 -25.54
CA GLU A 79 -24.78 -14.27 -25.10
C GLU A 79 -23.87 -14.58 -23.92
N LYS A 80 -22.58 -14.25 -24.05
CA LYS A 80 -21.52 -14.61 -23.09
C LYS A 80 -21.44 -16.13 -22.88
N LYS A 81 -22.08 -16.64 -21.82
CA LYS A 81 -22.11 -18.05 -21.42
C LYS A 81 -23.54 -18.55 -21.17
N CYS A 82 -24.52 -17.80 -21.63
CA CYS A 82 -25.93 -18.00 -21.37
C CYS A 82 -26.64 -18.29 -22.69
N ASN A 83 -27.38 -19.40 -22.74
CA ASN A 83 -28.17 -19.79 -23.91
C ASN A 83 -29.59 -19.24 -23.76
N TYR A 84 -30.08 -18.57 -24.81
CA TYR A 84 -31.40 -17.96 -24.84
C TYR A 84 -32.31 -18.79 -25.74
N TYR A 85 -33.53 -19.03 -25.24
CA TYR A 85 -34.55 -19.81 -25.91
C TYR A 85 -35.88 -19.05 -25.95
N LEU A 86 -36.68 -19.39 -26.94
CA LEU A 86 -38.06 -18.99 -27.06
C LEU A 86 -38.95 -20.06 -26.42
N LEU A 87 -39.80 -19.63 -25.50
CA LEU A 87 -40.80 -20.42 -24.80
C LEU A 87 -42.20 -20.04 -25.28
N THR A 88 -43.15 -20.98 -25.27
CA THR A 88 -44.55 -20.71 -25.62
C THR A 88 -45.53 -21.45 -24.71
N ASP A 89 -46.63 -20.79 -24.38
CA ASP A 89 -47.81 -21.37 -23.72
C ASP A 89 -48.92 -21.74 -24.73
N GLY A 90 -48.63 -21.62 -26.03
CA GLY A 90 -49.55 -21.83 -27.14
C GLY A 90 -50.28 -20.55 -27.59
N ASN A 91 -50.22 -19.47 -26.81
CA ASN A 91 -50.80 -18.17 -27.15
C ASN A 91 -49.73 -17.10 -27.39
N LYS A 92 -48.66 -17.11 -26.60
CA LYS A 92 -47.61 -16.09 -26.60
C LYS A 92 -46.23 -16.72 -26.50
N TYR A 93 -45.24 -15.99 -27.04
CA TYR A 93 -43.84 -16.34 -26.94
C TYR A 93 -43.09 -15.45 -25.95
N LEU A 94 -42.18 -16.05 -25.19
CA LEU A 94 -41.29 -15.37 -24.25
C LEU A 94 -39.84 -15.80 -24.46
N VAL A 95 -38.92 -14.87 -24.21
CA VAL A 95 -37.49 -15.19 -24.19
C VAL A 95 -37.13 -15.65 -22.78
N ALA A 96 -36.29 -16.66 -22.69
CA ALA A 96 -35.75 -17.08 -21.41
C ALA A 96 -34.32 -17.59 -21.53
N GLU A 97 -33.57 -17.43 -20.46
CA GLU A 97 -32.25 -18.01 -20.29
C GLU A 97 -32.41 -19.41 -19.69
N ILE A 98 -31.89 -20.42 -20.38
CA ILE A 98 -32.02 -21.83 -19.99
C ILE A 98 -30.63 -22.47 -20.09
N ASP A 99 -30.22 -23.22 -19.08
CA ASP A 99 -29.04 -24.07 -19.17
C ASP A 99 -29.33 -25.40 -19.88
N ASP A 100 -28.29 -26.12 -20.29
CA ASP A 100 -28.45 -27.34 -21.11
C ASP A 100 -29.19 -28.45 -20.33
N ASP A 101 -29.00 -28.52 -19.00
CA ASP A 101 -29.65 -29.52 -18.15
C ASP A 101 -31.15 -29.21 -17.96
N GLU A 102 -31.50 -27.94 -17.76
CA GLU A 102 -32.88 -27.44 -17.67
C GLU A 102 -33.61 -27.61 -19.01
N TYR A 103 -32.93 -27.41 -20.15
CA TYR A 103 -33.52 -27.63 -21.47
C TYR A 103 -34.01 -29.07 -21.66
N ASP A 104 -33.15 -30.05 -21.36
CA ASP A 104 -33.48 -31.47 -21.52
C ASP A 104 -34.64 -31.89 -20.59
N GLU A 105 -34.69 -31.34 -19.38
CA GLU A 105 -35.79 -31.53 -18.42
C GLU A 105 -37.12 -30.97 -18.96
N ILE A 106 -37.12 -29.71 -19.41
CA ILE A 106 -38.33 -29.05 -19.94
C ILE A 106 -38.84 -29.81 -21.17
N LYS A 107 -37.94 -30.12 -22.12
CA LYS A 107 -38.29 -30.83 -23.35
C LYS A 107 -38.92 -32.19 -23.05
N SER A 108 -38.26 -32.99 -22.21
CA SER A 108 -38.75 -34.32 -21.84
C SER A 108 -40.11 -34.25 -21.14
N ALA A 109 -40.31 -33.25 -20.27
CA ALA A 109 -41.55 -33.08 -19.54
C ALA A 109 -42.71 -32.62 -20.44
N VAL A 110 -42.47 -31.70 -21.37
CA VAL A 110 -43.46 -31.26 -22.37
C VAL A 110 -43.84 -32.41 -23.30
N GLU A 111 -42.88 -33.20 -23.79
CA GLU A 111 -43.13 -34.37 -24.64
C GLU A 111 -43.95 -35.45 -23.91
N ALA A 112 -43.73 -35.64 -22.61
CA ALA A 112 -44.42 -36.66 -21.82
C ALA A 112 -45.79 -36.24 -21.29
N SER A 113 -45.95 -34.98 -20.89
CA SER A 113 -47.14 -34.50 -20.15
C SER A 113 -47.91 -33.37 -20.84
N GLY A 114 -47.41 -32.86 -21.97
CA GLY A 114 -48.03 -31.81 -22.76
C GLY A 114 -47.88 -30.39 -22.20
N SER A 115 -47.32 -30.23 -20.99
CA SER A 115 -46.99 -28.91 -20.45
C SER A 115 -45.94 -28.99 -19.34
N TYR A 116 -45.21 -27.90 -19.09
CA TYR A 116 -44.25 -27.77 -18.00
C TYR A 116 -44.42 -26.42 -17.30
N HIS A 117 -44.58 -26.45 -15.98
CA HIS A 117 -44.70 -25.24 -15.16
C HIS A 117 -43.31 -24.78 -14.72
N VAL A 118 -42.97 -23.53 -15.03
CA VAL A 118 -41.69 -22.94 -14.66
C VAL A 118 -41.87 -21.69 -13.83
N GLU A 119 -41.02 -21.53 -12.81
CA GLU A 119 -40.89 -20.32 -12.02
C GLU A 119 -39.49 -19.74 -12.21
N GLY A 120 -39.38 -18.43 -12.38
CA GLY A 120 -38.10 -17.75 -12.55
C GLY A 120 -38.16 -16.27 -12.22
N ILE A 121 -37.06 -15.57 -12.47
CA ILE A 121 -36.91 -14.14 -12.19
C ILE A 121 -36.81 -13.38 -13.51
N THR A 122 -37.52 -12.28 -13.64
CA THR A 122 -37.49 -11.46 -14.85
C THR A 122 -36.24 -10.58 -14.91
N HIS A 123 -35.59 -10.46 -16.07
CA HIS A 123 -34.41 -9.63 -16.30
C HIS A 123 -34.49 -8.94 -17.66
N TYR A 124 -33.73 -7.85 -17.87
CA TYR A 124 -33.66 -7.16 -19.15
C TYR A 124 -32.38 -7.52 -19.91
N ILE A 125 -32.53 -7.77 -21.21
CA ILE A 125 -31.39 -7.80 -22.15
C ILE A 125 -31.05 -6.36 -22.53
N TYR A 126 -30.02 -5.79 -21.91
CA TYR A 126 -29.64 -4.40 -22.14
C TYR A 126 -28.95 -4.17 -23.49
N ASP A 127 -28.20 -5.16 -23.99
CA ASP A 127 -27.47 -5.04 -25.26
C ASP A 127 -28.45 -4.87 -26.44
N LYS A 128 -28.38 -3.71 -27.09
CA LYS A 128 -29.28 -3.34 -28.19
C LYS A 128 -29.10 -4.23 -29.43
N LYS A 129 -27.86 -4.63 -29.73
CA LYS A 129 -27.58 -5.48 -30.89
C LYS A 129 -28.14 -6.88 -30.67
N LYS A 130 -27.93 -7.44 -29.47
CA LYS A 130 -28.47 -8.76 -29.10
C LYS A 130 -29.98 -8.80 -29.10
N ARG A 131 -30.64 -7.73 -28.61
CA ARG A 131 -32.09 -7.58 -28.72
C ARG A 131 -32.59 -7.68 -30.16
N SER A 132 -31.94 -6.97 -31.09
CA SER A 132 -32.32 -7.01 -32.51
C SER A 132 -32.07 -8.39 -33.12
N GLU A 133 -30.97 -9.06 -32.78
CA GLU A 133 -30.67 -10.42 -33.24
C GLU A 133 -31.74 -11.42 -32.78
N PHE A 134 -32.11 -11.41 -31.49
CA PHE A 134 -33.12 -12.32 -30.96
C PHE A 134 -34.53 -12.02 -31.48
N ALA A 135 -34.89 -10.75 -31.64
CA ALA A 135 -36.17 -10.37 -32.24
C ALA A 135 -36.29 -10.88 -33.69
N LEU A 136 -35.24 -10.71 -34.50
CA LEU A 136 -35.21 -11.21 -35.88
C LEU A 136 -35.29 -12.73 -35.97
N GLU A 137 -34.59 -13.45 -35.08
CA GLU A 137 -34.62 -14.90 -35.08
C GLU A 137 -35.97 -15.45 -34.61
N ALA A 138 -36.59 -14.81 -33.61
CA ALA A 138 -37.94 -15.15 -33.17
C ALA A 138 -38.99 -14.85 -34.26
N GLU A 139 -38.86 -13.74 -35.00
CA GLU A 139 -39.71 -13.41 -36.16
C GLU A 139 -39.61 -14.46 -37.27
N ARG A 140 -38.39 -14.92 -37.58
CA ARG A 140 -38.17 -16.00 -38.56
C ARG A 140 -38.85 -17.30 -38.16
N PHE A 141 -38.78 -17.65 -36.88
CA PHE A 141 -39.36 -18.89 -36.36
C PHE A 141 -40.88 -18.83 -36.29
N THR A 142 -41.43 -17.73 -35.78
CA THR A 142 -42.88 -17.60 -35.50
C THR A 142 -43.69 -17.08 -36.69
N GLY A 143 -43.04 -16.43 -37.66
CA GLY A 143 -43.70 -15.71 -38.75
C GLY A 143 -44.51 -14.49 -38.29
N GLN A 144 -44.37 -14.10 -37.02
CA GLN A 144 -45.02 -12.94 -36.41
C GLN A 144 -43.97 -11.91 -36.04
N ASP A 145 -44.32 -10.63 -36.10
CA ASP A 145 -43.47 -9.56 -35.57
C ASP A 145 -43.40 -9.75 -34.05
N VAL A 146 -42.32 -10.36 -33.55
CA VAL A 146 -42.12 -10.65 -32.12
C VAL A 146 -41.73 -9.35 -31.43
N ILE A 147 -42.66 -8.41 -31.33
CA ILE A 147 -42.43 -7.09 -30.75
C ILE A 147 -43.69 -6.63 -30.01
N ALA A 148 -43.62 -6.49 -28.68
CA ALA A 148 -44.06 -5.29 -27.95
C ALA A 148 -44.29 -5.54 -26.44
N GLU A 149 -44.92 -6.64 -26.02
CA GLU A 149 -45.32 -6.75 -24.61
C GLU A 149 -44.14 -6.98 -23.65
N SER A 150 -43.14 -7.77 -24.08
CA SER A 150 -41.90 -8.02 -23.33
C SER A 150 -40.82 -6.96 -23.55
N LEU A 151 -40.97 -6.07 -24.53
CA LEU A 151 -40.00 -5.02 -24.86
C LEU A 151 -40.34 -3.74 -24.10
N ASP A 152 -39.54 -3.43 -23.10
CA ASP A 152 -39.50 -2.09 -22.53
C ASP A 152 -38.73 -1.17 -23.50
N GLU A 153 -39.37 -0.12 -24.01
CA GLU A 153 -38.78 0.80 -24.99
C GLU A 153 -37.45 1.40 -24.50
N GLU A 154 -37.32 1.63 -23.19
CA GLU A 154 -36.11 2.17 -22.58
C GLU A 154 -35.11 1.07 -22.18
N ARG A 155 -35.59 -0.06 -21.65
CA ARG A 155 -34.75 -1.06 -20.94
C ARG A 155 -34.51 -2.36 -21.69
N GLY A 156 -35.34 -2.69 -22.68
CA GLY A 156 -35.12 -3.83 -23.57
C GLY A 156 -36.05 -5.03 -23.39
N ILE A 157 -35.66 -6.17 -23.98
CA ILE A 157 -36.44 -7.42 -23.93
C ILE A 157 -36.38 -7.97 -22.51
N LEU A 158 -37.54 -8.18 -21.91
CA LEU A 158 -37.71 -8.91 -20.66
C LEU A 158 -37.58 -10.41 -20.94
N TYR A 159 -36.70 -11.08 -20.21
CA TYR A 159 -36.53 -12.53 -20.24
C TYR A 159 -36.65 -13.11 -18.84
N ILE A 160 -36.89 -14.43 -18.73
CA ILE A 160 -36.89 -15.15 -17.46
C ILE A 160 -35.54 -15.84 -17.26
N GLU A 161 -34.92 -15.63 -16.11
CA GLU A 161 -33.67 -16.26 -15.63
C GLU A 161 -33.98 -17.22 -14.46
N TYR A 162 -33.15 -18.26 -14.29
CA TYR A 162 -33.24 -19.27 -13.23
C TYR A 162 -34.60 -19.97 -13.14
N MET A 163 -34.83 -20.95 -14.03
CA MET A 163 -36.07 -21.74 -14.11
C MET A 163 -36.34 -22.68 -12.93
N LYS A 164 -35.49 -22.59 -11.90
CA LYS A 164 -35.69 -23.14 -10.55
C LYS A 164 -35.43 -22.04 -9.52
N MET A 165 -36.51 -21.40 -9.06
CA MET A 165 -36.44 -20.41 -7.99
C MET A 165 -36.03 -21.04 -6.65
N ASN A 166 -34.84 -20.69 -6.17
CA ASN A 166 -34.42 -20.97 -4.80
C ASN A 166 -33.94 -19.68 -4.12
N PHE A 167 -33.80 -19.72 -2.79
CA PHE A 167 -33.37 -18.56 -2.01
C PHE A 167 -32.08 -17.93 -2.54
N TRP A 168 -31.08 -18.73 -2.87
CA TRP A 168 -29.77 -18.22 -3.29
C TRP A 168 -29.79 -17.55 -4.67
N ASN A 169 -30.55 -18.10 -5.62
CA ASN A 169 -30.69 -17.53 -6.96
C ASN A 169 -31.36 -16.15 -6.88
N VAL A 170 -32.44 -16.04 -6.13
CA VAL A 170 -33.16 -14.77 -5.91
C VAL A 170 -32.33 -13.77 -5.09
N TYR A 171 -31.54 -14.25 -4.12
CA TYR A 171 -30.69 -13.38 -3.32
C TYR A 171 -29.56 -12.75 -4.15
N LYS A 172 -28.98 -13.52 -5.07
CA LYS A 172 -27.88 -13.08 -5.93
C LYS A 172 -28.33 -12.23 -7.12
N SER A 173 -29.58 -12.33 -7.55
CA SER A 173 -30.10 -11.48 -8.64
C SER A 173 -30.43 -10.05 -8.19
N GLY A 174 -30.39 -9.77 -6.88
CA GLY A 174 -30.74 -8.46 -6.31
C GLY A 174 -29.69 -7.86 -5.38
N TRP A 175 -30.15 -7.11 -4.39
CA TRP A 175 -29.32 -6.38 -3.42
C TRP A 175 -28.35 -7.27 -2.62
N GLY A 176 -28.64 -8.56 -2.50
CA GLY A 176 -27.77 -9.52 -1.80
C GLY A 176 -26.40 -9.64 -2.45
N LEU A 177 -26.33 -9.69 -3.80
CA LEU A 177 -25.04 -9.75 -4.52
C LEU A 177 -24.23 -8.46 -4.35
N ALA A 178 -24.89 -7.30 -4.43
CA ALA A 178 -24.24 -6.01 -4.17
C ALA A 178 -23.62 -5.97 -2.76
N GLY A 179 -24.37 -6.46 -1.75
CA GLY A 179 -23.87 -6.57 -0.38
C GLY A 179 -22.65 -7.48 -0.26
N ILE A 180 -22.64 -8.63 -0.95
CA ILE A 180 -21.49 -9.56 -0.97
C ILE A 180 -20.26 -8.89 -1.60
N ILE A 181 -20.41 -8.25 -2.76
CA ILE A 181 -19.29 -7.62 -3.48
C ILE A 181 -18.70 -6.48 -2.65
N ILE A 182 -19.55 -5.60 -2.12
CA ILE A 182 -19.11 -4.47 -1.27
C ILE A 182 -18.43 -5.01 -0.02
N GLY A 183 -18.96 -6.05 0.62
CA GLY A 183 -18.36 -6.66 1.81
C GLY A 183 -16.99 -7.28 1.55
N ILE A 184 -16.79 -7.97 0.43
CA ILE A 184 -15.47 -8.55 0.07
C ILE A 184 -14.41 -7.45 -0.07
N ILE A 185 -14.77 -6.29 -0.60
CA ILE A 185 -13.86 -5.15 -0.78
C ILE A 185 -13.69 -4.35 0.52
N GLY A 186 -14.78 -4.11 1.24
CA GLY A 186 -14.80 -3.29 2.45
C GLY A 186 -14.09 -3.95 3.62
N LEU A 187 -14.18 -5.27 3.74
CA LEU A 187 -13.75 -5.99 4.94
C LEU A 187 -12.23 -5.92 5.14
N PRO A 188 -11.38 -6.14 4.11
CA PRO A 188 -9.93 -5.89 4.22
C PRO A 188 -9.59 -4.44 4.57
N ILE A 189 -10.30 -3.46 4.00
CA ILE A 189 -10.07 -2.03 4.26
C ILE A 189 -10.41 -1.69 5.72
N PHE A 190 -11.54 -2.19 6.20
CA PHE A 190 -11.99 -1.98 7.57
C PHE A 190 -11.04 -2.62 8.59
N PHE A 191 -10.69 -3.90 8.41
CA PHE A 191 -9.79 -4.61 9.33
C PHE A 191 -8.36 -4.09 9.25
N GLY A 192 -7.85 -3.77 8.05
CA GLY A 192 -6.55 -3.15 7.85
C GLY A 192 -6.45 -1.81 8.57
N GLY A 193 -7.38 -0.88 8.28
CA GLY A 193 -7.42 0.42 8.96
C GLY A 193 -7.57 0.30 10.48
N ARG A 194 -8.35 -0.66 10.97
CA ARG A 194 -8.50 -0.93 12.41
C ARG A 194 -7.18 -1.42 13.03
N PHE A 195 -6.48 -2.33 12.37
CA PHE A 195 -5.20 -2.86 12.85
C PHE A 195 -4.14 -1.76 12.92
N GLU A 196 -4.00 -0.96 11.85
CA GLU A 196 -3.04 0.14 11.80
C GLU A 196 -3.34 1.25 12.82
N ILE A 197 -4.63 1.56 13.05
CA ILE A 197 -5.03 2.46 14.14
C ILE A 197 -4.61 1.93 15.51
N LYS A 198 -4.78 0.61 15.74
CA LYS A 198 -4.40 0.00 17.01
C LYS A 198 -2.88 0.00 17.19
N ALA A 199 -2.15 -0.36 16.15
CA ALA A 199 -0.68 -0.35 16.12
C ALA A 199 -0.15 1.05 16.37
N SER A 200 -0.62 2.05 15.63
CA SER A 200 -0.19 3.46 15.78
C SER A 200 -0.52 4.10 17.12
N ARG A 201 -1.39 3.51 17.95
CA ARG A 201 -1.65 3.97 19.33
C ARG A 201 -0.98 3.11 20.40
N LYS A 202 -0.40 1.98 20.02
CA LYS A 202 0.42 1.19 20.92
C LYS A 202 1.67 2.00 21.23
N VAL A 203 2.03 2.05 22.50
CA VAL A 203 3.23 2.73 22.98
C VAL A 203 4.11 1.67 23.63
N ILE A 204 5.35 1.58 23.17
CA ILE A 204 6.41 0.79 23.76
C ILE A 204 7.19 1.72 24.68
N SER A 205 7.21 1.41 25.97
CA SER A 205 7.86 2.23 27.00
C SER A 205 8.27 1.39 28.20
N LEU A 206 9.37 1.76 28.85
CA LEU A 206 9.83 1.17 30.11
C LEU A 206 9.11 1.80 31.32
N SER A 207 8.71 3.07 31.19
CA SER A 207 8.06 3.87 32.24
C SER A 207 6.53 3.83 32.20
N ASN A 208 5.93 2.87 31.47
CA ASN A 208 4.47 2.82 31.22
C ASN A 208 3.90 4.13 30.66
N ILE A 209 4.67 4.83 29.83
CA ILE A 209 4.20 6.05 29.14
C ILE A 209 3.01 5.71 28.26
N THR A 210 1.93 6.46 28.38
CA THR A 210 0.71 6.26 27.59
C THR A 210 0.65 7.18 26.38
N ALA A 211 -0.25 6.88 25.44
CA ALA A 211 -0.51 7.74 24.29
C ALA A 211 -0.99 9.15 24.69
N ASN A 212 -1.65 9.30 25.85
CA ASN A 212 -2.07 10.61 26.34
C ASN A 212 -0.89 11.40 26.88
N ASP A 213 0.02 10.75 27.62
CA ASP A 213 1.24 11.40 28.13
C ASP A 213 2.10 11.92 26.98
N ILE A 214 2.24 11.12 25.92
CA ILE A 214 2.90 11.49 24.67
C ILE A 214 2.25 12.73 24.03
N ASP A 215 0.92 12.74 23.90
CA ASP A 215 0.19 13.86 23.29
C ASP A 215 0.36 15.13 24.11
N ASP A 216 0.24 15.04 25.44
CA ASP A 216 0.35 16.20 26.32
C ASP A 216 1.80 16.73 26.36
N GLU A 217 2.82 15.86 26.44
CA GLU A 217 4.23 16.27 26.37
C GLU A 217 4.58 16.91 25.02
N ALA A 218 4.17 16.30 23.89
CA ALA A 218 4.47 16.83 22.55
C ALA A 218 3.77 18.17 22.26
N ASN A 219 2.76 18.57 23.04
CA ASN A 219 2.11 19.88 22.95
C ASN A 219 2.73 20.94 23.88
N LYS A 220 3.65 20.57 24.77
CA LYS A 220 4.34 21.55 25.63
C LYS A 220 5.24 22.45 24.81
N GLU A 221 5.32 23.71 25.25
CA GLU A 221 6.27 24.69 24.73
C GLU A 221 7.71 24.19 24.92
N GLY A 222 8.55 24.33 23.89
CA GLY A 222 9.92 23.81 23.88
C GLY A 222 10.06 22.38 23.36
N SER A 223 8.98 21.69 23.02
CA SER A 223 9.05 20.41 22.31
C SER A 223 9.54 20.60 20.87
N ILE A 224 10.55 19.84 20.48
CA ILE A 224 11.16 19.90 19.15
C ILE A 224 10.64 18.73 18.32
N TRP A 225 10.19 19.01 17.10
CA TRP A 225 9.81 18.01 16.11
C TRP A 225 10.91 17.89 15.06
N LEU A 226 11.51 16.70 14.98
CA LEU A 226 12.43 16.30 13.93
C LEU A 226 11.59 15.61 12.83
N ASP A 227 11.39 16.31 11.71
CA ASP A 227 10.40 15.92 10.70
C ASP A 227 10.89 14.74 9.86
N SER A 228 12.16 14.76 9.47
CA SER A 228 12.79 13.69 8.70
C SER A 228 12.89 12.41 9.52
N LEU A 229 13.25 12.50 10.80
CA LEU A 229 13.32 11.34 11.69
C LEU A 229 11.96 10.96 12.29
N ARG A 230 10.95 11.82 12.21
CA ARG A 230 9.66 11.64 12.89
C ARG A 230 9.80 11.42 14.40
N ILE A 231 10.71 12.18 15.01
CA ILE A 231 11.02 12.09 16.44
C ILE A 231 10.61 13.39 17.13
N TYR A 232 9.95 13.25 18.27
CA TYR A 232 9.75 14.33 19.22
C TYR A 232 10.81 14.29 20.32
N ILE A 233 11.42 15.44 20.57
CA ILE A 233 12.25 15.68 21.75
C ILE A 233 11.45 16.59 22.67
N THR A 234 11.03 16.06 23.80
CA THR A 234 10.22 16.78 24.79
C THR A 234 11.07 17.13 26.01
N GLU A 235 10.48 17.78 27.01
CA GLU A 235 11.17 18.05 28.27
C GLU A 235 11.65 16.75 28.96
N ASN A 236 10.83 15.69 28.91
CA ASN A 236 11.02 14.50 29.76
C ASN A 236 11.35 13.20 28.99
N MET A 237 11.14 13.18 27.68
CA MET A 237 11.32 11.97 26.88
C MET A 237 11.67 12.25 25.42
N VAL A 238 12.19 11.20 24.77
CA VAL A 238 12.31 11.07 23.33
C VAL A 238 11.20 10.15 22.84
N LEU A 239 10.50 10.56 21.79
CA LEU A 239 9.35 9.87 21.23
C LEU A 239 9.56 9.61 19.73
N GLY A 240 9.61 8.34 19.35
CA GLY A 240 9.61 7.90 17.95
C GLY A 240 8.20 7.66 17.43
N ILE A 241 7.79 8.38 16.39
CA ILE A 241 6.49 8.18 15.72
C ILE A 241 6.66 7.27 14.52
N ILE A 242 6.32 5.99 14.71
CA ILE A 242 6.33 5.01 13.63
C ILE A 242 4.88 4.70 13.22
N SER A 243 4.58 4.90 11.94
CA SER A 243 3.25 4.71 11.36
C SER A 243 3.11 3.47 10.48
N ASP A 244 4.18 2.66 10.34
CA ASP A 244 4.15 1.41 9.58
C ASP A 244 3.89 0.22 10.51
N GLY A 245 2.61 -0.10 10.71
CA GLY A 245 2.17 -1.21 11.55
C GLY A 245 2.55 -2.59 11.03
N ASN A 246 3.04 -2.71 9.78
CA ASN A 246 3.53 -3.97 9.23
C ASN A 246 4.98 -4.25 9.65
N LYS A 247 5.78 -3.20 9.86
CA LYS A 247 7.18 -3.31 10.27
C LYS A 247 7.39 -3.15 11.77
N HIS A 248 6.61 -2.28 12.41
CA HIS A 248 6.84 -1.88 13.79
C HIS A 248 5.54 -1.91 14.60
N GLU A 249 5.59 -2.52 15.79
CA GLU A 249 4.44 -2.61 16.69
C GLU A 249 4.30 -1.39 17.62
N GLY A 250 4.11 -0.22 17.03
CA GLY A 250 3.73 1.00 17.75
C GLY A 250 4.84 2.03 17.93
N GLN A 251 4.48 3.10 18.63
CA GLN A 251 5.36 4.23 18.92
C GLN A 251 6.31 3.88 20.06
N VAL A 252 7.53 4.39 20.05
CA VAL A 252 8.50 4.18 21.13
C VAL A 252 8.64 5.46 21.93
N ALA A 253 8.50 5.39 23.25
CA ALA A 253 8.72 6.52 24.15
C ALA A 253 9.67 6.13 25.29
N LEU A 254 10.81 6.81 25.35
CA LEU A 254 11.88 6.58 26.32
C LEU A 254 12.18 7.87 27.07
N ARG A 255 12.25 7.80 28.39
CA ARG A 255 12.79 8.89 29.21
C ARG A 255 14.29 8.98 29.01
N TYR A 256 14.86 10.18 29.21
CA TYR A 256 16.29 10.38 28.99
C TYR A 256 17.18 9.47 29.84
N ASN A 257 16.80 9.18 31.08
CA ASN A 257 17.52 8.28 31.98
C ASN A 257 17.35 6.79 31.64
N GLU A 258 16.44 6.45 30.74
CA GLU A 258 16.24 5.08 30.24
C GLU A 258 17.10 4.79 29.01
N ILE A 259 17.66 5.82 28.35
CA ILE A 259 18.52 5.66 27.19
C ILE A 259 19.94 5.40 27.68
N GLN A 260 20.53 4.26 27.29
CA GLN A 260 21.94 3.96 27.53
C GLN A 260 22.78 4.34 26.30
N ARG A 261 22.26 4.09 25.10
CA ARG A 261 22.97 4.29 23.85
C ARG A 261 22.00 4.71 22.74
N ILE A 262 22.45 5.55 21.82
CA ILE A 262 21.67 5.93 20.63
C ILE A 262 22.57 6.10 19.40
N TYR A 263 22.08 5.70 18.24
CA TYR A 263 22.79 5.85 16.97
C TYR A 263 21.83 5.80 15.77
N GLY A 264 22.26 6.44 14.67
CA GLY A 264 21.60 6.40 13.37
C GLY A 264 22.44 5.66 12.33
N TYR A 265 21.80 4.99 11.37
CA TYR A 265 22.49 4.33 10.27
C TYR A 265 21.58 4.20 9.03
N ASN A 266 22.20 4.06 7.87
CA ASN A 266 21.52 3.82 6.61
C ASN A 266 21.18 2.33 6.46
N LYS A 267 20.02 1.99 5.90
CA LYS A 267 19.65 0.64 5.53
C LYS A 267 19.13 0.58 4.11
N VAL A 268 19.70 -0.29 3.28
CA VAL A 268 19.23 -0.54 1.92
C VAL A 268 18.73 -1.98 1.85
N PRO A 269 17.45 -2.23 1.50
CA PRO A 269 16.94 -3.58 1.34
C PRO A 269 17.70 -4.35 0.23
N GLU A 270 17.83 -5.67 0.41
CA GLU A 270 18.49 -6.52 -0.58
C GLU A 270 17.87 -6.39 -1.98
N GLY A 271 18.73 -6.38 -3.01
CA GLY A 271 18.30 -6.30 -4.41
C GLY A 271 17.87 -4.92 -4.89
N LEU A 272 17.77 -3.92 -4.02
CA LEU A 272 17.27 -2.59 -4.36
C LEU A 272 18.39 -1.55 -4.55
N SER A 273 18.05 -0.44 -5.20
CA SER A 273 18.96 0.68 -5.40
C SER A 273 18.95 1.60 -4.17
N PRO A 274 20.12 1.95 -3.62
CA PRO A 274 20.23 2.85 -2.46
C PRO A 274 19.54 4.20 -2.70
N TYR A 275 19.59 4.70 -3.93
CA TYR A 275 19.14 6.04 -4.32
C TYR A 275 17.61 6.21 -4.36
N ARG A 276 16.85 5.11 -4.38
CA ARG A 276 15.36 5.16 -4.47
C ARG A 276 14.66 4.51 -3.29
N GLU A 277 15.34 3.60 -2.59
CA GLU A 277 14.72 2.72 -1.61
C GLU A 277 15.54 2.54 -0.31
N GLY A 278 16.50 3.43 -0.06
CA GLY A 278 17.20 3.52 1.22
C GLY A 278 16.29 4.00 2.36
N TYR A 279 16.62 3.57 3.57
CA TYR A 279 16.01 3.98 4.82
C TYR A 279 17.08 4.53 5.76
N TYR A 280 16.71 5.45 6.62
CA TYR A 280 17.53 5.89 7.75
C TYR A 280 16.87 5.44 9.04
N ILE A 281 17.62 4.70 9.85
CA ILE A 281 17.11 4.08 11.07
C ILE A 281 17.79 4.73 12.28
N ILE A 282 16.99 5.13 13.27
CA ILE A 282 17.47 5.52 14.60
C ILE A 282 17.13 4.42 15.58
N GLU A 283 18.14 3.91 16.28
CA GLU A 283 17.99 2.91 17.34
C GLU A 283 18.51 3.44 18.66
N ALA A 284 17.82 3.08 19.73
CA ALA A 284 18.25 3.29 21.11
C ALA A 284 18.35 1.96 21.86
N ILE A 285 19.41 1.77 22.63
CA ILE A 285 19.50 0.70 23.63
C ILE A 285 19.09 1.29 24.97
N ALA A 286 18.09 0.70 25.60
CA ALA A 286 17.56 1.18 26.86
C ALA A 286 18.21 0.47 28.07
N THR A 287 17.87 0.91 29.28
CA THR A 287 18.43 0.40 30.54
C THR A 287 18.09 -1.05 30.85
N ASP A 288 17.12 -1.64 30.16
CA ASP A 288 16.79 -3.06 30.23
C ASP A 288 17.65 -3.92 29.27
N GLY A 289 18.56 -3.30 28.53
CA GLY A 289 19.42 -3.95 27.54
C GLY A 289 18.73 -4.23 26.20
N ASN A 290 17.45 -3.89 26.05
CA ASN A 290 16.74 -4.09 24.80
C ASN A 290 16.97 -2.94 23.81
N LYS A 291 16.85 -3.28 22.53
CA LYS A 291 16.96 -2.34 21.42
C LYS A 291 15.58 -1.86 20.98
N TYR A 292 15.45 -0.55 20.77
CA TYR A 292 14.23 0.10 20.34
C TYR A 292 14.49 0.96 19.10
N THR A 293 13.71 0.74 18.04
CA THR A 293 13.73 1.60 16.85
C THR A 293 12.90 2.85 17.12
N LEU A 294 13.53 4.02 17.13
CA LEU A 294 12.88 5.32 17.29
C LEU A 294 12.43 5.90 15.94
N SER A 295 13.12 5.55 14.86
CA SER A 295 12.80 6.01 13.51
C SER A 295 13.18 4.96 12.47
N ASP A 296 12.37 4.86 11.42
CA ASP A 296 12.59 4.07 10.20
C ASP A 296 12.00 4.87 9.02
N THR A 297 12.73 5.90 8.60
CA THR A 297 12.28 6.82 7.55
C THR A 297 12.88 6.44 6.20
N LYS A 298 12.03 6.39 5.16
CA LYS A 298 12.49 6.26 3.78
C LYS A 298 13.19 7.54 3.32
N LEU A 299 14.42 7.41 2.83
CA LEU A 299 15.19 8.50 2.23
C LEU A 299 14.58 8.83 0.87
N LEU A 300 13.82 9.93 0.79
CA LEU A 300 13.14 10.32 -0.45
C LEU A 300 13.92 11.35 -1.28
N PHE A 301 14.75 12.21 -0.67
CA PHE A 301 15.44 13.29 -1.38
C PHE A 301 16.82 13.69 -0.82
N SER A 302 17.07 13.61 0.49
CA SER A 302 18.44 13.71 1.03
C SER A 302 18.62 12.94 2.33
N ALA A 303 19.82 12.38 2.53
CA ALA A 303 20.24 11.81 3.81
C ALA A 303 20.73 12.90 4.78
N GLU A 304 21.07 14.07 4.24
CA GLU A 304 21.58 15.23 4.99
C GLU A 304 20.60 15.68 6.08
N ASP A 305 19.31 15.82 5.76
CA ASP A 305 18.31 16.24 6.75
C ASP A 305 18.20 15.23 7.90
N ALA A 306 18.25 13.93 7.58
CA ALA A 306 18.20 12.87 8.59
C ALA A 306 19.45 12.86 9.47
N VAL A 307 20.64 13.06 8.90
CA VAL A 307 21.90 13.14 9.64
C VAL A 307 21.94 14.39 10.52
N ALA A 308 21.58 15.55 10.00
CA ALA A 308 21.54 16.80 10.76
C ALA A 308 20.53 16.72 11.93
N GLU A 309 19.34 16.16 11.69
CA GLU A 309 18.38 15.91 12.77
C GLU A 309 18.88 14.87 13.78
N THR A 310 19.71 13.91 13.36
CA THR A 310 20.34 12.93 14.26
C THR A 310 21.35 13.60 15.19
N ASP A 311 22.15 14.53 14.66
CA ASP A 311 23.09 15.31 15.46
C ASP A 311 22.35 16.21 16.48
N GLU A 312 21.26 16.85 16.07
CA GLU A 312 20.39 17.62 16.98
C GLU A 312 19.80 16.70 18.07
N LEU A 313 19.29 15.52 17.70
CA LEU A 313 18.77 14.53 18.64
C LEU A 313 19.81 14.12 19.67
N ILE A 314 21.00 13.74 19.21
CA ILE A 314 22.14 13.34 20.04
C ILE A 314 22.54 14.47 20.99
N MET A 315 22.67 15.70 20.49
CA MET A 315 23.01 16.87 21.29
C MET A 315 21.98 17.12 22.39
N GLN A 316 20.68 17.08 22.07
CA GLN A 316 19.61 17.34 23.02
C GLN A 316 19.50 16.26 24.10
N ILE A 317 19.73 15.00 23.73
CA ILE A 317 19.82 13.90 24.69
C ILE A 317 21.03 14.11 25.60
N LYS A 318 22.20 14.49 25.07
CA LYS A 318 23.43 14.70 25.85
C LYS A 318 23.27 15.75 26.95
N LYS A 319 22.56 16.84 26.62
CA LYS A 319 22.25 17.92 27.56
C LYS A 319 21.44 17.44 28.77
N ARG A 320 20.60 16.40 28.59
CA ARG A 320 19.66 15.89 29.61
C ARG A 320 20.14 14.61 30.28
N ASN A 321 20.93 13.80 29.59
CA ASN A 321 21.62 12.63 30.12
C ASN A 321 23.05 12.55 29.55
N PRO A 322 24.04 13.12 30.25
CA PRO A 322 25.43 13.13 29.80
C PRO A 322 26.10 11.74 29.72
N ASN A 323 25.49 10.71 30.33
CA ASN A 323 26.03 9.36 30.39
C ASN A 323 25.63 8.50 29.18
N VAL A 324 24.79 9.01 28.28
CA VAL A 324 24.41 8.29 27.05
C VAL A 324 25.61 8.10 26.16
N GLN A 325 25.79 6.87 25.68
CA GLN A 325 26.80 6.51 24.69
C GLN A 325 26.27 6.75 23.27
N TYR A 326 27.15 7.13 22.36
CA TYR A 326 26.82 7.39 20.96
C TYR A 326 27.52 6.38 20.06
N GLY A 327 26.81 5.93 19.03
CA GLY A 327 27.26 4.83 18.16
C GLY A 327 26.77 3.46 18.69
N PRO A 328 26.80 2.41 17.86
CA PRO A 328 26.43 1.06 18.26
C PRO A 328 27.50 0.36 19.12
N GLU A 329 27.12 -0.76 19.73
CA GLU A 329 28.07 -1.64 20.42
C GLU A 329 28.98 -2.35 19.42
N ASN A 330 30.24 -2.59 19.81
CA ASN A 330 31.21 -3.35 19.03
C ASN A 330 31.50 -2.76 17.63
N VAL A 331 31.44 -1.44 17.48
CA VAL A 331 31.93 -0.79 16.25
C VAL A 331 33.41 -1.07 16.08
N LYS A 332 33.78 -1.60 14.92
CA LYS A 332 35.17 -1.68 14.48
C LYS A 332 35.42 -0.56 13.48
N TYR A 333 36.66 -0.10 13.42
CA TYR A 333 37.08 0.96 12.52
C TYR A 333 38.19 0.44 11.61
N LEU A 334 38.07 0.75 10.32
CA LEU A 334 39.11 0.57 9.32
C LEU A 334 39.48 1.94 8.77
N THR A 335 40.79 2.21 8.69
CA THR A 335 41.32 3.44 8.11
C THR A 335 42.02 3.08 6.81
N TYR A 336 41.56 3.69 5.73
CA TYR A 336 42.14 3.54 4.40
C TYR A 336 42.89 4.81 4.05
N ARG A 337 44.09 4.64 3.51
CA ARG A 337 44.95 5.75 3.08
C ARG A 337 45.01 5.75 1.56
N PHE A 338 44.86 6.93 0.97
CA PHE A 338 45.05 7.18 -0.45
C PHE A 338 45.97 8.38 -0.61
N SER A 339 46.71 8.43 -1.72
CA SER A 339 47.39 9.66 -2.10
C SER A 339 46.43 10.53 -2.91
N TYR A 340 46.66 11.83 -2.94
CA TYR A 340 45.92 12.73 -3.83
C TYR A 340 46.87 13.71 -4.52
N ILE A 341 46.46 14.17 -5.70
CA ILE A 341 47.04 15.28 -6.42
C ILE A 341 45.96 16.29 -6.77
N LEU A 342 46.35 17.54 -7.01
CA LEU A 342 45.47 18.53 -7.60
C LEU A 342 45.66 18.52 -9.12
N VAL A 343 44.57 18.43 -9.85
CA VAL A 343 44.54 18.64 -11.31
C VAL A 343 43.75 19.92 -11.59
N ASP A 344 44.16 20.70 -12.58
CA ASP A 344 43.37 21.85 -13.00
C ASP A 344 42.08 21.42 -13.73
N LEU A 345 41.20 22.38 -14.03
CA LEU A 345 39.95 22.13 -14.76
C LEU A 345 40.17 21.59 -16.19
N GLU A 346 41.39 21.65 -16.71
CA GLU A 346 41.78 21.11 -18.02
C GLU A 346 42.35 19.68 -17.92
N GLY A 347 42.50 19.15 -16.68
CA GLY A 347 42.96 17.80 -16.39
C GLY A 347 44.49 17.65 -16.38
N GLU A 348 45.22 18.76 -16.39
CA GLU A 348 46.69 18.76 -16.30
C GLU A 348 47.13 18.78 -14.84
N ASP A 349 48.21 18.06 -14.54
CA ASP A 349 48.76 17.99 -13.17
C ASP A 349 49.15 19.40 -12.71
N ALA A 350 48.49 19.92 -11.67
CA ALA A 350 48.87 21.15 -11.01
C ALA A 350 50.12 20.87 -10.16
N LEU A 351 51.27 20.83 -10.83
CA LEU A 351 52.57 20.56 -10.22
C LEU A 351 52.81 21.52 -9.04
N SER A 352 52.77 20.96 -7.83
CA SER A 352 53.15 21.56 -6.52
C SER A 352 52.09 22.26 -5.67
N GLU A 353 50.81 22.27 -6.05
CA GLU A 353 49.78 22.81 -5.15
C GLU A 353 49.27 21.75 -4.16
N THR A 354 49.38 22.05 -2.87
CA THR A 354 48.69 21.33 -1.79
C THR A 354 47.30 21.93 -1.60
N ILE A 355 46.30 21.13 -1.21
CA ILE A 355 44.99 21.65 -0.77
C ILE A 355 45.25 22.67 0.33
N LYS A 356 44.78 23.91 0.15
CA LYS A 356 44.95 24.96 1.15
C LYS A 356 44.19 24.56 2.40
N ASP A 357 44.74 24.88 3.57
CA ASP A 357 44.11 24.50 4.84
C ASP A 357 42.68 25.05 5.01
N ASN A 358 42.34 26.15 4.31
CA ASN A 358 40.99 26.71 4.30
C ASN A 358 39.99 25.91 3.44
N ASP A 359 40.47 25.14 2.47
CA ASP A 359 39.62 24.36 1.54
C ASP A 359 39.39 22.93 2.06
N LYS A 360 40.28 22.41 2.93
CA LYS A 360 40.16 21.08 3.55
C LYS A 360 38.82 20.86 4.27
N PRO A 361 38.29 21.81 5.09
CA PRO A 361 37.00 21.62 5.76
C PRO A 361 35.83 21.46 4.80
N ASP A 362 35.81 22.18 3.68
CA ASP A 362 34.74 22.10 2.69
C ASP A 362 34.77 20.75 1.97
N ILE A 363 35.96 20.27 1.59
CA ILE A 363 36.13 18.93 0.99
C ILE A 363 35.72 17.82 1.97
N ILE A 364 36.10 17.93 3.25
CA ILE A 364 35.68 16.97 4.30
C ILE A 364 34.16 17.01 4.48
N MET A 365 33.58 18.21 4.53
CA MET A 365 32.15 18.39 4.69
C MET A 365 31.40 17.74 3.53
N ASP A 366 31.81 18.03 2.29
CA ASP A 366 31.21 17.45 1.09
C ASP A 366 31.34 15.93 1.08
N PHE A 367 32.50 15.39 1.46
CA PHE A 367 32.70 13.94 1.59
C PHE A 367 31.73 13.33 2.59
N ASN A 368 31.65 13.90 3.78
CA ASN A 368 30.77 13.40 4.84
C ASN A 368 29.28 13.57 4.48
N GLN A 369 28.94 14.51 3.59
CA GLN A 369 27.59 14.69 3.06
C GLN A 369 27.27 13.78 1.87
N THR A 370 28.27 13.15 1.25
CA THR A 370 28.00 12.28 0.11
C THR A 370 27.24 11.00 0.46
N TYR A 371 26.46 10.53 -0.51
CA TYR A 371 25.78 9.22 -0.47
C TYR A 371 26.74 8.04 -0.64
N LEU A 372 28.04 8.22 -0.42
CA LEU A 372 29.06 7.17 -0.59
C LEU A 372 28.73 5.91 0.23
N PRO A 373 28.36 6.02 1.52
CA PRO A 373 27.99 4.85 2.31
C PRO A 373 26.81 4.09 1.70
N LEU A 374 25.86 4.78 1.06
CA LEU A 374 24.71 4.16 0.40
C LEU A 374 25.12 3.36 -0.84
N ASN A 375 26.12 3.82 -1.59
CA ASN A 375 26.58 3.17 -2.81
C ASN A 375 27.41 1.91 -2.54
N PHE A 376 27.96 1.76 -1.33
CA PHE A 376 28.63 0.53 -0.92
C PHE A 376 27.58 -0.55 -0.63
N LYS A 377 27.67 -1.73 -1.24
CA LYS A 377 26.89 -2.91 -0.82
C LYS A 377 27.82 -3.83 -0.03
N PRO A 378 27.68 -3.98 1.30
CA PRO A 378 26.51 -3.70 2.15
C PRO A 378 26.55 -2.37 2.94
N SER A 379 25.73 -1.40 2.56
CA SER A 379 25.69 -0.06 3.17
C SER A 379 25.18 -0.08 4.60
N ASP A 380 24.33 -1.04 4.93
CA ASP A 380 23.75 -1.25 6.25
C ASP A 380 24.72 -1.87 7.26
N ALA A 381 25.91 -2.28 6.81
CA ALA A 381 27.02 -2.60 7.70
C ALA A 381 27.76 -1.33 8.17
N ILE A 382 27.65 -0.23 7.45
CA ILE A 382 28.39 1.01 7.69
C ILE A 382 27.60 1.92 8.63
N VAL A 383 28.26 2.34 9.71
CA VAL A 383 27.69 3.22 10.73
C VAL A 383 28.18 4.65 10.56
N SER A 384 29.44 4.81 10.13
CA SER A 384 30.06 6.12 9.92
C SER A 384 31.14 6.02 8.86
N MET A 385 31.31 7.07 8.07
CA MET A 385 32.42 7.18 7.12
C MET A 385 32.90 8.62 7.14
N ASN A 386 34.16 8.85 7.52
CA ASN A 386 34.71 10.19 7.69
C ASN A 386 36.03 10.32 6.94
N MET A 387 36.23 11.48 6.31
CA MET A 387 37.50 11.85 5.68
C MET A 387 38.34 12.77 6.57
N ASN A 388 39.66 12.63 6.49
CA ASN A 388 40.63 13.53 7.10
C ASN A 388 41.89 13.66 6.21
N PHE A 389 42.62 14.78 6.37
CA PHE A 389 43.90 15.04 5.72
C PHE A 389 45.01 15.09 6.78
N PRO A 390 45.63 13.95 7.12
CA PRO A 390 46.63 13.90 8.20
C PRO A 390 47.94 14.61 7.83
N GLU A 391 48.31 14.60 6.56
CA GLU A 391 49.52 15.22 6.01
C GLU A 391 49.32 15.56 4.53
N ASP A 392 50.15 16.44 3.98
CA ASP A 392 49.99 16.89 2.60
C ASP A 392 50.19 15.76 1.59
N GLY A 393 49.26 15.67 0.63
CA GLY A 393 49.25 14.62 -0.40
C GLY A 393 48.65 13.29 0.07
N ILE A 394 48.19 13.19 1.33
CA ILE A 394 47.54 11.99 1.88
C ILE A 394 46.12 12.32 2.33
N VAL A 395 45.19 11.42 1.99
CA VAL A 395 43.84 11.40 2.56
C VAL A 395 43.63 10.10 3.34
N GLU A 396 42.99 10.23 4.50
CA GLU A 396 42.53 9.10 5.31
C GLU A 396 41.01 9.05 5.31
N ILE A 397 40.45 7.90 4.95
CA ILE A 397 39.02 7.61 5.11
C ILE A 397 38.89 6.58 6.22
N THR A 398 38.30 6.99 7.34
CA THR A 398 38.00 6.11 8.46
C THR A 398 36.54 5.69 8.41
N THR A 399 36.31 4.39 8.26
CA THR A 399 34.97 3.81 8.21
C THR A 399 34.71 2.96 9.45
N GLY A 400 33.62 3.27 10.14
CA GLY A 400 33.08 2.50 11.25
C GLY A 400 31.99 1.55 10.74
N TYR A 401 32.04 0.29 11.16
CA TYR A 401 31.07 -0.73 10.80
C TYR A 401 30.68 -1.59 12.01
N PHE A 402 29.53 -2.25 11.93
CA PHE A 402 29.10 -3.21 12.95
C PHE A 402 30.07 -4.40 12.98
N GLY A 403 30.78 -4.60 14.11
CA GLY A 403 31.93 -5.50 14.16
C GLY A 403 31.63 -6.97 13.88
N ASP A 404 30.39 -7.40 13.98
CA ASP A 404 29.89 -8.73 13.58
C ASP A 404 29.78 -8.90 12.06
N ARG A 405 29.91 -7.82 11.28
CA ARG A 405 29.85 -7.78 9.81
C ARG A 405 31.20 -7.52 9.13
N GLU A 406 32.31 -7.71 9.85
CA GLU A 406 33.68 -7.49 9.38
C GLU A 406 33.97 -8.15 8.02
N ASN A 407 33.60 -9.43 7.86
CA ASN A 407 33.81 -10.19 6.62
C ASN A 407 33.11 -9.58 5.40
N GLU A 408 32.05 -8.80 5.59
CA GLU A 408 31.33 -8.16 4.50
C GLU A 408 31.96 -6.83 4.07
N VAL A 409 32.72 -6.20 4.97
CA VAL A 409 33.27 -4.85 4.81
C VAL A 409 34.75 -4.87 4.45
N GLU A 410 35.59 -5.58 5.21
CA GLU A 410 37.05 -5.41 5.22
C GLU A 410 37.69 -5.49 3.83
N HIS A 411 37.36 -6.53 3.05
CA HIS A 411 37.95 -6.75 1.73
C HIS A 411 37.27 -5.96 0.60
N LYS A 412 35.99 -5.61 0.75
CA LYS A 412 35.21 -5.00 -0.34
C LYS A 412 35.24 -3.49 -0.33
N LEU A 413 35.39 -2.90 0.85
CA LEU A 413 35.27 -1.46 1.04
C LEU A 413 36.47 -0.70 0.44
N TYR A 414 37.67 -1.27 0.50
CA TYR A 414 38.84 -0.66 -0.16
C TYR A 414 38.63 -0.52 -1.67
N ASP A 415 38.25 -1.61 -2.35
CA ASP A 415 38.01 -1.61 -3.80
C ASP A 415 36.88 -0.66 -4.19
N PHE A 416 35.82 -0.60 -3.38
CA PHE A 416 34.73 0.34 -3.57
C PHE A 416 35.20 1.80 -3.44
N LEU A 417 35.88 2.16 -2.34
CA LEU A 417 36.39 3.51 -2.13
C LEU A 417 37.37 3.90 -3.22
N LYS A 418 38.27 2.99 -3.60
CA LYS A 418 39.18 3.17 -4.73
C LYS A 418 38.41 3.50 -6.01
N GLY A 419 37.41 2.69 -6.38
CA GLY A 419 36.59 2.95 -7.56
C GLY A 419 35.91 4.32 -7.51
N GLN A 420 35.23 4.65 -6.41
CA GLN A 420 34.53 5.93 -6.28
C GLN A 420 35.47 7.14 -6.31
N LEU A 421 36.64 7.05 -5.68
CA LEU A 421 37.63 8.13 -5.67
C LEU A 421 38.29 8.31 -7.05
N MET A 422 38.50 7.22 -7.78
CA MET A 422 39.14 7.24 -9.12
C MET A 422 38.17 7.66 -10.22
N ASP A 423 36.88 7.35 -10.09
CA ASP A 423 35.80 7.72 -11.03
C ASP A 423 35.34 9.18 -10.85
N GLY A 424 36.11 10.01 -10.15
CA GLY A 424 35.81 11.44 -9.95
C GLY A 424 34.73 11.67 -8.90
N TRP A 425 34.96 11.23 -7.66
CA TRP A 425 34.10 11.58 -6.52
C TRP A 425 33.76 13.08 -6.56
N GLY A 426 32.47 13.39 -6.78
CA GLY A 426 31.99 14.76 -6.85
C GLY A 426 32.26 15.49 -8.18
N GLU A 427 32.26 14.82 -9.34
CA GLU A 427 32.24 15.48 -10.66
C GLU A 427 31.18 16.61 -10.68
N GLY A 428 31.62 17.86 -10.55
CA GLY A 428 30.76 19.05 -10.48
C GLY A 428 31.05 20.04 -9.34
N TYR A 429 31.90 19.72 -8.36
CA TYR A 429 32.28 20.65 -7.30
C TYR A 429 33.64 21.32 -7.59
N GLU A 430 33.60 22.55 -8.08
CA GLU A 430 34.78 23.39 -8.32
C GLU A 430 35.31 23.94 -6.97
N TYR A 431 36.36 23.32 -6.41
CA TYR A 431 37.08 23.88 -5.25
C TYR A 431 38.10 24.91 -5.73
N GLY A 432 37.61 26.06 -6.21
CA GLY A 432 38.43 27.04 -6.91
C GLY A 432 38.72 26.59 -8.35
N ASN A 433 40.00 26.48 -8.74
CA ASN A 433 40.41 26.13 -10.11
C ASN A 433 40.90 24.67 -10.25
N TYR A 434 40.65 23.80 -9.26
CA TYR A 434 41.24 22.47 -9.20
C TYR A 434 40.23 21.38 -8.81
N VAL A 435 40.52 20.15 -9.23
CA VAL A 435 39.84 18.91 -8.84
C VAL A 435 40.81 18.03 -8.07
N VAL A 436 40.35 17.39 -7.00
CA VAL A 436 41.15 16.42 -6.23
C VAL A 436 41.13 15.08 -6.97
N SER A 437 42.28 14.66 -7.49
CA SER A 437 42.44 13.34 -8.12
C SER A 437 43.18 12.40 -7.17
N PHE A 438 42.53 11.31 -6.80
CA PHE A 438 43.09 10.33 -5.87
C PHE A 438 43.96 9.30 -6.61
N LYS A 439 45.05 8.88 -5.98
CA LYS A 439 45.99 7.86 -6.49
C LYS A 439 46.23 6.77 -5.44
N GLU A 440 46.57 5.56 -5.88
CA GLU A 440 47.03 4.52 -4.96
C GLU A 440 48.32 4.95 -4.28
N LEU A 441 48.47 4.60 -3.00
CA LEU A 441 49.75 4.69 -2.32
C LEU A 441 50.64 3.58 -2.85
N VAL A 442 51.75 3.97 -3.49
CA VAL A 442 52.79 3.06 -4.00
C VAL A 442 53.69 2.58 -2.87
#